data_AF-A0A257QZ70-F1
#
_entry.id   AF-A0A257QZ70-F1
#
_cell.length_a   1.000
_cell.length_b   1.000
_cell.length_c   1.000
_cell.angle_alpha   90.00
_cell.angle_beta   90.00
_cell.angle_gamma   90.00
#
_symmetry.space_group_name_H-M   'P 1'
#
loop_
_entity.id
_entity.type
_entity.pdbx_description
1 polymer ?
#
loop_
_entity_poly.entity_id
_entity_poly.type
_entity_poly.pdbx_seq_one_letter_code
_entity_poly.pdbx_strand_id
1 'polypeptide(L)'
;MRISDRTYKVAKQARFITTPPNWRQYLWLDYQKPEYPHVSLLPKTREEREIWCTFVEKGWKNGVQQGNTILEENLARIREDFTGMILYRKLLSMNMVSPPYVSNTDLGVTGDNEEIHIDDRVLRITALPALNVNSDEWRAAVAKDEAKLSELSKLEQRVNASRVVIANHSWQPIISPVN
;
A
#
# COMPACT_ATOMS: atom_id res chain seq x y z
N MET A 1 25.72 -21.41 -11.86
CA MET A 1 25.06 -20.78 -10.69
C MET A 1 25.41 -19.30 -10.70
N ARG A 2 24.43 -18.39 -10.57
CA ARG A 2 24.67 -16.93 -10.50
C ARG A 2 24.34 -16.44 -9.10
N ILE A 3 25.26 -15.71 -8.48
CA ILE A 3 25.11 -15.13 -7.15
C ILE A 3 25.23 -13.62 -7.31
N SER A 4 24.30 -12.88 -6.73
CA SER A 4 24.28 -11.41 -6.72
C SER A 4 24.15 -10.95 -5.27
N ASP A 5 25.00 -10.02 -4.84
CA ASP A 5 24.97 -9.50 -3.46
C ASP A 5 23.72 -8.65 -3.19
N ARG A 6 23.30 -7.82 -4.17
CA ARG A 6 22.09 -7.00 -4.10
C ARG A 6 21.35 -7.00 -5.42
N THR A 7 20.02 -6.98 -5.35
CA THR A 7 19.14 -6.87 -6.50
C THR A 7 18.11 -5.77 -6.24
N TYR A 8 18.09 -4.76 -7.10
CA TYR A 8 17.09 -3.69 -7.08
C TYR A 8 16.12 -3.87 -8.24
N LYS A 9 14.83 -3.69 -7.98
CA LYS A 9 13.78 -3.78 -8.99
C LYS A 9 12.80 -2.61 -8.81
N VAL A 10 12.46 -1.95 -9.90
CA VAL A 10 11.37 -0.98 -9.92
C VAL A 10 10.05 -1.76 -10.01
N ALA A 11 9.32 -1.86 -8.89
CA ALA A 11 8.05 -2.57 -8.83
C ALA A 11 6.89 -1.74 -9.39
N LYS A 12 6.87 -0.43 -9.10
CA LYS A 12 5.85 0.52 -9.55
C LYS A 12 6.51 1.79 -10.02
N GLN A 13 6.08 2.27 -11.19
CA GLN A 13 6.71 3.43 -11.81
C GLN A 13 6.14 4.76 -11.27
N ALA A 14 6.97 5.81 -11.31
CA ALA A 14 6.55 7.16 -10.96
C ALA A 14 5.41 7.66 -11.86
N ARG A 15 4.45 8.34 -11.25
CA ARG A 15 3.28 8.94 -11.90
C ARG A 15 2.93 10.25 -11.23
N PHE A 16 2.25 11.14 -11.95
CA PHE A 16 1.67 12.32 -11.34
C PHE A 16 0.57 11.93 -10.36
N ILE A 17 0.61 12.53 -9.18
CA ILE A 17 -0.43 12.44 -8.17
C ILE A 17 -0.79 13.86 -7.75
N THR A 18 -2.08 14.14 -7.62
CA THR A 18 -2.57 15.44 -7.14
C THR A 18 -2.64 15.46 -5.60
N THR A 19 -2.92 14.31 -4.99
CA THR A 19 -2.99 14.14 -3.54
C THR A 19 -2.07 12.99 -3.11
N PRO A 20 -1.23 13.16 -2.07
CA PRO A 20 -0.41 12.07 -1.55
C PRO A 20 -1.27 10.91 -1.03
N PRO A 21 -0.84 9.64 -1.21
CA PRO A 21 -1.56 8.50 -0.66
C PRO A 21 -1.65 8.60 0.86
N ASN A 22 -2.82 8.23 1.40
CA ASN A 22 -3.05 8.19 2.84
C ASN A 22 -3.07 6.73 3.33
N TRP A 23 -2.65 6.48 4.57
CA TRP A 23 -2.71 5.16 5.20
C TRP A 23 -4.11 4.54 5.17
N ARG A 24 -5.15 5.38 5.18
CA ARG A 24 -6.56 4.95 5.06
C ARG A 24 -6.82 4.19 3.77
N GLN A 25 -6.19 4.56 2.66
CA GLN A 25 -6.38 3.88 1.38
C GLN A 25 -5.83 2.44 1.37
N TYR A 26 -4.97 2.11 2.34
CA TYR A 26 -4.40 0.77 2.49
C TYR A 26 -5.11 -0.04 3.55
N LEU A 27 -5.45 0.58 4.70
CA LEU A 27 -5.94 -0.14 5.88
C LEU A 27 -7.45 -0.05 6.08
N TRP A 28 -8.11 0.97 5.52
CA TRP A 28 -9.54 1.14 5.66
C TRP A 28 -10.24 0.39 4.55
N LEU A 29 -10.91 -0.70 4.92
CA LEU A 29 -11.70 -1.52 4.02
C LEU A 29 -13.17 -1.23 4.26
N ASP A 30 -13.89 -0.97 3.17
CA ASP A 30 -15.33 -0.75 3.22
C ASP A 30 -16.03 -2.12 3.25
N TYR A 31 -16.52 -2.51 4.43
CA TYR A 31 -17.30 -3.73 4.61
C TYR A 31 -18.79 -3.41 4.69
N GLN A 32 -19.58 -4.13 3.89
CA GLN A 32 -21.04 -4.09 3.99
C GLN A 32 -21.51 -5.01 5.12
N LYS A 33 -22.59 -4.62 5.78
CA LYS A 33 -23.22 -5.46 6.80
C LYS A 33 -23.77 -6.73 6.13
N PRO A 34 -23.44 -7.93 6.62
CA PRO A 34 -23.97 -9.16 6.04
C PRO A 34 -25.50 -9.24 6.24
N GLU A 35 -26.19 -9.73 5.22
CA GLU A 35 -27.63 -10.03 5.30
C GLU A 35 -27.88 -11.30 6.12
N TYR A 36 -29.02 -11.34 6.81
CA TYR A 36 -29.41 -12.52 7.56
C TYR A 36 -29.77 -13.67 6.61
N PRO A 37 -29.44 -14.93 6.95
CA PRO A 37 -29.83 -16.07 6.14
C PRO A 37 -31.35 -16.19 6.07
N HIS A 38 -31.86 -16.65 4.92
CA HIS A 38 -33.28 -16.90 4.74
C HIS A 38 -33.78 -17.95 5.76
N VAL A 39 -34.99 -17.76 6.31
CA VAL A 39 -35.55 -18.56 7.40
C VAL A 39 -35.59 -20.07 7.08
N SER A 40 -35.65 -20.43 5.80
CA SER A 40 -35.61 -21.82 5.31
C SER A 40 -34.29 -22.55 5.57
N LEU A 41 -33.19 -21.82 5.77
CA LEU A 41 -31.86 -22.37 6.05
C LEU A 41 -31.58 -22.53 7.55
N LEU A 42 -32.51 -22.10 8.41
CA LEU A 42 -32.36 -22.25 9.85
C LEU A 42 -32.65 -23.70 10.28
N PRO A 43 -31.90 -24.23 11.25
CA PRO A 43 -32.10 -25.60 11.75
C PRO A 43 -33.49 -25.75 12.37
N LYS A 44 -34.20 -26.82 12.02
CA LYS A 44 -35.56 -27.11 12.54
C LYS A 44 -35.53 -28.15 13.65
N THR A 45 -34.62 -29.12 13.54
CA THR A 45 -34.48 -30.20 14.51
C THR A 45 -33.38 -29.90 15.54
N ARG A 46 -33.42 -30.60 16.68
CA ARG A 46 -32.42 -30.46 17.75
C ARG A 46 -31.03 -30.88 17.29
N GLU A 47 -30.93 -31.95 16.50
CA GLU A 47 -29.68 -32.47 15.93
C GLU A 47 -29.07 -31.48 14.92
N GLU A 48 -29.88 -30.94 14.01
CA GLU A 48 -29.44 -29.88 13.08
C GLU A 48 -28.96 -28.63 13.80
N ARG A 49 -29.57 -28.29 14.95
CA ARG A 49 -29.17 -27.12 15.75
C ARG A 49 -27.77 -27.29 16.33
N GLU A 50 -27.45 -28.47 16.88
CA GLU A 50 -26.12 -28.75 17.43
C GLU A 50 -25.03 -28.66 16.35
N ILE A 51 -25.32 -29.21 15.17
CA ILE A 51 -24.44 -29.13 14.00
C ILE A 51 -24.29 -27.68 13.54
N TRP A 52 -25.41 -26.95 13.40
CA TRP A 52 -25.42 -25.54 13.02
C TRP A 52 -24.57 -24.68 13.95
N CYS A 53 -24.76 -24.79 15.27
CA CYS A 53 -23.98 -24.05 16.25
C CYS A 53 -22.47 -24.32 16.12
N THR A 54 -22.08 -25.59 15.95
CA THR A 54 -20.68 -25.99 15.79
C THR A 54 -20.05 -25.40 14.52
N PHE A 55 -20.76 -25.49 13.39
CA PHE A 55 -20.25 -24.97 12.12
C PHE A 55 -20.29 -23.44 12.04
N VAL A 56 -21.25 -22.78 12.70
CA VAL A 56 -21.28 -21.31 12.83
C VAL A 56 -20.08 -20.84 13.66
N GLU A 57 -19.76 -21.51 14.77
CA GLU A 57 -18.57 -21.17 15.57
C GLU A 57 -17.28 -21.36 14.76
N LYS A 58 -17.19 -22.45 13.97
CA LYS A 58 -16.06 -22.69 13.08
C LYS A 58 -15.96 -21.64 11.97
N GLY A 59 -17.08 -21.31 11.33
CA GLY A 59 -17.17 -20.26 10.31
C GLY A 59 -16.77 -18.90 10.86
N TRP A 60 -17.17 -18.60 12.10
CA TRP A 60 -16.77 -17.38 12.80
C TRP A 60 -15.26 -17.30 12.99
N LYS A 61 -14.63 -18.36 13.53
CA LYS A 61 -13.17 -18.43 13.70
C LYS A 61 -12.42 -18.28 12.37
N ASN A 62 -12.91 -18.94 11.32
CA ASN A 62 -12.34 -18.82 9.98
C ASN A 62 -12.47 -17.40 9.41
N GLY A 63 -13.61 -16.74 9.61
CA GLY A 63 -13.81 -15.35 9.18
C GLY A 63 -12.89 -14.37 9.89
N VAL A 64 -12.69 -14.55 11.21
CA VAL A 64 -11.71 -13.77 11.98
C VAL A 64 -10.29 -13.99 11.45
N GLN A 65 -9.90 -15.25 11.20
CA GLN A 65 -8.60 -15.56 10.64
C GLN A 65 -8.41 -14.93 9.25
N GLN A 66 -9.42 -15.01 8.39
CA GLN A 66 -9.39 -14.39 7.06
C GLN A 66 -9.25 -12.87 7.15
N GLY A 67 -9.99 -12.21 8.05
CA GLY A 67 -9.87 -10.77 8.29
C GLY A 67 -8.46 -10.38 8.74
N ASN A 68 -7.84 -11.18 9.62
CA ASN A 68 -6.47 -10.97 10.06
C ASN A 68 -5.47 -11.12 8.90
N THR A 69 -5.62 -12.13 8.04
CA THR A 69 -4.78 -12.29 6.85
C THR A 69 -4.88 -11.08 5.91
N ILE A 70 -6.11 -10.60 5.64
CA ILE A 70 -6.32 -9.41 4.79
C ILE A 70 -5.64 -8.18 5.39
N LEU A 71 -5.74 -7.99 6.71
CA LEU A 71 -5.08 -6.88 7.39
C LEU A 71 -3.55 -6.98 7.30
N GLU A 72 -2.99 -8.18 7.48
CA GLU A 72 -1.55 -8.42 7.35
C GLU A 72 -1.04 -8.13 5.93
N GLU A 73 -1.77 -8.54 4.89
CA GLU A 73 -1.45 -8.25 3.50
C GLU A 73 -1.47 -6.75 3.20
N ASN A 74 -2.49 -6.05 3.68
CA ASN A 74 -2.60 -4.60 3.51
C ASN A 74 -1.48 -3.85 4.25
N LEU A 75 -1.10 -4.32 5.43
CA LEU A 75 0.02 -3.79 6.19
C LEU A 75 1.36 -4.06 5.48
N ALA A 76 1.52 -5.22 4.86
CA ALA A 76 2.70 -5.53 4.05
C ALA A 76 2.79 -4.59 2.85
N ARG A 77 1.66 -4.34 2.17
CA ARG A 77 1.60 -3.43 1.00
C ARG A 77 2.00 -2.00 1.35
N ILE A 78 1.47 -1.42 2.42
CA ILE A 78 1.84 -0.05 2.82
C ILE A 78 3.31 0.04 3.24
N ARG A 79 3.84 -0.99 3.92
CA ARG A 79 5.27 -1.06 4.28
C ARG A 79 6.17 -1.15 3.05
N GLU A 80 5.80 -1.97 2.07
CA GLU A 80 6.51 -2.12 0.81
C GLU A 80 6.55 -0.79 0.03
N ASP A 81 5.38 -0.16 -0.18
CA ASP A 81 5.28 1.11 -0.90
C ASP A 81 6.09 2.22 -0.21
N PHE A 82 5.97 2.36 1.11
CA PHE A 82 6.67 3.40 1.87
C PHE A 82 8.19 3.19 1.89
N THR A 83 8.63 1.96 2.15
CA THR A 83 10.06 1.60 2.15
C THR A 83 10.65 1.73 0.75
N GLY A 84 9.89 1.37 -0.29
CA GLY A 84 10.28 1.56 -1.69
C GLY A 84 10.49 3.03 -2.05
N MET A 85 9.63 3.94 -1.57
CA MET A 85 9.81 5.38 -1.77
C MET A 85 11.04 5.94 -1.03
N ILE A 86 11.32 5.46 0.19
CA ILE A 86 12.55 5.81 0.93
C ILE A 86 13.78 5.31 0.16
N LEU A 87 13.75 4.06 -0.29
CA LEU A 87 14.83 3.44 -1.06
C LEU A 87 15.08 4.23 -2.35
N TYR A 88 14.04 4.63 -3.07
CA TYR A 88 14.15 5.48 -4.25
C TYR A 88 14.90 6.78 -3.93
N ARG A 89 14.55 7.48 -2.83
CA ARG A 89 15.23 8.73 -2.43
C ARG A 89 16.71 8.49 -2.12
N LYS A 90 17.05 7.37 -1.47
CA LYS A 90 18.45 6.98 -1.20
C LYS A 90 19.22 6.68 -2.49
N LEU A 91 18.64 5.89 -3.39
CA LEU A 91 19.25 5.54 -4.67
C LEU A 91 19.44 6.78 -5.57
N LEU A 92 18.50 7.72 -5.53
CA LEU A 92 18.58 9.00 -6.22
C LEU A 92 19.74 9.87 -5.67
N SER A 93 19.94 9.91 -4.35
CA SER A 93 21.12 10.59 -3.79
C SER A 93 22.43 9.92 -4.21
N MET A 94 22.46 8.59 -4.30
CA MET A 94 23.63 7.82 -4.75
C MET A 94 23.79 7.78 -6.27
N ASN A 95 22.93 8.47 -7.03
CA ASN A 95 22.95 8.50 -8.50
C ASN A 95 22.77 7.11 -9.16
N MET A 96 22.17 6.15 -8.46
CA MET A 96 21.86 4.81 -8.96
C MET A 96 20.52 4.74 -9.69
N VAL A 97 19.67 5.77 -9.53
CA VAL A 97 18.38 5.90 -10.20
C VAL A 97 18.26 7.32 -10.74
N SER A 98 17.75 7.46 -11.96
CA SER A 98 17.48 8.76 -12.56
C SER A 98 16.24 9.45 -11.97
N PRO A 99 16.25 10.78 -11.80
CA PRO A 99 15.03 11.52 -11.51
C PRO A 99 14.06 11.47 -12.71
N PRO A 100 12.75 11.55 -12.47
CA PRO A 100 11.80 11.74 -13.57
C PRO A 100 12.04 13.10 -14.24
N TYR A 101 12.06 13.13 -15.57
CA TYR A 101 12.12 14.38 -16.31
C TYR A 101 10.70 14.79 -16.71
N VAL A 102 10.31 16.02 -16.35
CA VAL A 102 8.99 16.59 -16.65
C VAL A 102 9.18 17.71 -17.66
N SER A 103 8.53 17.60 -18.81
CA SER A 103 8.40 18.72 -19.75
C SER A 103 7.15 19.53 -19.41
N ASN A 104 7.30 20.85 -19.34
CA ASN A 104 6.20 21.79 -19.29
C ASN A 104 6.03 22.43 -20.67
N THR A 105 4.81 22.37 -21.21
CA THR A 105 4.43 23.10 -22.43
C THR A 105 3.39 24.14 -22.04
N ASP A 106 3.78 25.41 -22.09
CA ASP A 106 2.89 26.53 -21.84
C ASP A 106 2.13 26.86 -23.15
N LEU A 107 0.80 26.75 -23.12
CA LEU A 107 -0.09 27.00 -24.25
C LEU A 107 -0.68 28.42 -24.22
N GLY A 108 -0.57 29.11 -23.08
CA GLY A 108 -0.98 30.51 -22.93
C GLY A 108 -2.48 30.62 -22.77
N VAL A 109 -3.18 31.06 -23.83
CA VAL A 109 -4.64 31.17 -23.84
C VAL A 109 -5.18 30.21 -24.89
N THR A 110 -5.86 29.16 -24.42
CA THR A 110 -6.46 28.13 -25.27
C THR A 110 -7.98 28.20 -25.10
N GLY A 111 -8.77 28.06 -26.17
CA GLY A 111 -10.22 28.07 -26.05
C GLY A 111 -10.94 28.14 -27.38
N ASP A 112 -12.25 28.01 -27.34
CA ASP A 112 -13.17 28.23 -28.45
C ASP A 112 -14.16 29.35 -28.12
N ASN A 113 -15.31 29.40 -28.81
CA ASN A 113 -16.31 30.44 -28.61
C ASN A 113 -17.15 30.25 -27.33
N GLU A 114 -17.07 29.08 -26.67
CA GLU A 114 -17.85 28.70 -25.49
C GLU A 114 -17.01 28.57 -24.22
N GLU A 115 -15.72 28.18 -24.31
CA GLU A 115 -14.82 28.04 -23.16
C GLU A 115 -13.42 28.61 -23.45
N ILE A 116 -12.84 29.30 -22.46
CA ILE A 116 -11.49 29.85 -22.51
C ILE A 116 -10.68 29.43 -21.28
N HIS A 117 -9.48 28.90 -21.52
CA HIS A 117 -8.48 28.58 -20.52
C HIS A 117 -7.35 29.62 -20.60
N ILE A 118 -7.05 30.25 -19.47
CA ILE A 118 -5.99 31.27 -19.34
C ILE A 118 -4.85 30.68 -18.51
N ASP A 119 -3.61 30.89 -18.95
CA ASP A 119 -2.40 30.25 -18.40
C ASP A 119 -2.46 28.72 -18.47
N ASP A 120 -2.89 28.21 -19.64
CA ASP A 120 -2.99 26.77 -19.89
C ASP A 120 -1.60 26.13 -20.03
N ARG A 121 -1.37 25.04 -19.29
CA ARG A 121 -0.07 24.36 -19.19
C ARG A 121 -0.25 22.85 -19.21
N VAL A 122 0.54 22.19 -20.06
CA VAL A 122 0.55 20.74 -20.18
C VAL A 122 1.85 20.19 -19.61
N LEU A 123 1.74 19.43 -18.52
CA LEU A 123 2.85 18.73 -17.88
C LEU A 123 2.89 17.26 -18.35
N ARG A 124 4.05 16.82 -18.85
CA ARG A 124 4.27 15.42 -19.28
C ARG A 124 5.57 14.88 -18.69
N ILE A 125 5.54 13.64 -18.17
CA ILE A 125 6.77 12.92 -17.84
C ILE A 125 7.37 12.39 -19.14
N THR A 126 8.53 12.90 -19.52
CA THR A 126 9.24 12.55 -20.76
C THR A 126 10.28 11.47 -20.53
N ALA A 127 10.91 11.44 -19.34
CA ALA A 127 11.78 10.35 -18.92
C ALA A 127 11.28 9.76 -17.60
N LEU A 128 11.05 8.47 -17.62
CA LEU A 128 10.69 7.72 -16.43
C LEU A 128 11.95 7.38 -15.60
N PRO A 129 11.84 7.30 -14.26
CA PRO A 129 12.93 6.84 -13.43
C PRO A 129 13.39 5.44 -13.84
N ALA A 130 14.69 5.31 -14.07
CA ALA A 130 15.34 4.07 -14.47
C ALA A 130 16.57 3.83 -13.61
N LEU A 131 16.90 2.56 -13.38
CA LEU A 131 18.12 2.17 -12.69
C LEU A 131 19.31 2.42 -13.63
N ASN A 132 20.32 3.13 -13.14
CA ASN A 132 21.56 3.33 -13.84
C ASN A 132 22.47 2.11 -13.63
N VAL A 133 22.82 1.42 -14.71
CA VAL A 133 23.70 0.24 -14.66
C VAL A 133 25.18 0.64 -14.66
N ASN A 134 25.51 1.87 -15.03
CA ASN A 134 26.87 2.38 -15.04
C ASN A 134 27.34 2.69 -13.60
N SER A 135 28.16 1.81 -13.03
CA SER A 135 28.66 1.93 -11.66
C SER A 135 29.60 3.11 -11.44
N ASP A 136 30.26 3.60 -12.49
CA ASP A 136 31.24 4.69 -12.38
C ASP A 136 30.56 6.03 -12.05
N GLU A 137 29.29 6.16 -12.39
CA GLU A 137 28.47 7.33 -12.06
C GLU A 137 27.86 7.25 -10.66
N TRP A 138 27.95 6.10 -10.00
CA TRP A 138 27.40 5.90 -8.67
C TRP A 138 28.24 6.63 -7.63
N ARG A 139 27.56 7.28 -6.69
CA ARG A 139 28.20 7.99 -5.59
C ARG A 139 28.02 7.20 -4.31
N ALA A 140 29.11 7.00 -3.58
CA ALA A 140 29.05 6.39 -2.26
C ALA A 140 28.16 7.22 -1.32
N ALA A 141 27.40 6.56 -0.46
CA ALA A 141 26.49 7.20 0.51
C ALA A 141 27.19 8.24 1.42
N VAL A 142 28.50 8.11 1.62
CA VAL A 142 29.30 9.03 2.43
C VAL A 142 29.53 10.37 1.72
N ALA A 143 29.46 10.41 0.39
CA ALA A 143 29.90 11.56 -0.40
C ALA A 143 28.81 12.63 -0.66
N LYS A 144 27.53 12.35 -0.37
CA LYS A 144 26.41 13.26 -0.71
C LYS A 144 25.38 13.31 0.42
N ASP A 145 25.15 14.50 0.98
CA ASP A 145 24.10 14.78 1.97
C ASP A 145 23.95 13.74 3.10
N GLU A 146 25.04 13.51 3.85
CA GLU A 146 25.09 12.54 4.97
C GLU A 146 23.94 12.76 5.97
N ALA A 147 23.59 14.01 6.25
CA ALA A 147 22.46 14.37 7.10
C ALA A 147 21.13 13.80 6.58
N LYS A 148 20.80 14.01 5.30
CA LYS A 148 19.53 13.52 4.71
C LYS A 148 19.49 12.00 4.64
N LEU A 149 20.61 11.36 4.30
CA LEU A 149 20.72 9.90 4.29
C LEU A 149 20.53 9.31 5.69
N SER A 150 21.07 9.97 6.72
CA SER A 150 20.89 9.58 8.12
C SER A 150 19.43 9.72 8.59
N GLU A 151 18.71 10.73 8.11
CA GLU A 151 17.28 10.87 8.40
C GLU A 151 16.46 9.75 7.73
N LEU A 152 16.75 9.46 6.45
CA LEU A 152 16.08 8.38 5.73
C LEU A 152 16.38 7.00 6.33
N SER A 153 17.59 6.77 6.86
CA SER A 153 17.93 5.53 7.56
C SER A 153 17.22 5.42 8.92
N LYS A 154 17.16 6.51 9.70
CA LYS A 154 16.38 6.56 10.94
C LYS A 154 14.89 6.28 10.69
N LEU A 155 14.31 6.85 9.62
CA LEU A 155 12.92 6.59 9.25
C LEU A 155 12.69 5.12 8.92
N GLU A 156 13.55 4.52 8.11
CA GLU A 156 13.50 3.09 7.79
C GLU A 156 13.61 2.21 9.05
N GLN A 157 14.52 2.54 9.97
CA GLN A 157 14.64 1.82 11.25
C GLN A 157 13.37 1.91 12.09
N ARG A 158 12.72 3.08 12.14
CA ARG A 158 11.43 3.24 12.84
C ARG A 158 10.32 2.40 12.22
N VAL A 159 10.27 2.34 10.88
CA VAL A 159 9.32 1.48 10.17
C VAL A 159 9.57 0.01 10.49
N ASN A 160 10.83 -0.44 10.45
CA ASN A 160 11.18 -1.83 10.76
C ASN A 160 10.94 -2.19 12.23
N ALA A 161 11.15 -1.25 13.15
CA ALA A 161 10.89 -1.44 14.58
C ALA A 161 9.40 -1.43 14.92
N SER A 162 8.54 -0.84 14.08
CA SER A 162 7.11 -0.75 14.33
C SER A 162 6.41 -2.10 14.15
N ARG A 163 6.30 -2.85 15.25
CA ARG A 163 5.52 -4.09 15.34
C ARG A 163 4.05 -3.77 15.59
N VAL A 164 3.21 -3.92 14.56
CA VAL A 164 1.75 -3.88 14.73
C VAL A 164 1.31 -5.21 15.33
N VAL A 165 0.74 -5.18 16.52
CA VAL A 165 0.16 -6.37 17.18
C VAL A 165 -1.35 -6.31 16.99
N ILE A 166 -1.92 -7.30 16.31
CA ILE A 166 -3.37 -7.43 16.15
C ILE A 166 -3.93 -7.98 17.47
N ALA A 167 -4.56 -7.11 18.27
CA ALA A 167 -5.22 -7.52 19.51
C ALA A 167 -6.62 -8.07 19.18
N ASN A 168 -6.80 -9.38 19.35
CA ASN A 168 -8.03 -10.13 18.98
C ASN A 168 -9.25 -9.89 19.91
N HIS A 169 -9.20 -8.95 20.87
CA HIS A 169 -10.12 -9.00 22.02
C HIS A 169 -11.43 -8.19 21.89
N SER A 170 -11.67 -7.48 20.79
CA SER A 170 -12.69 -6.41 20.81
C SER A 170 -14.12 -6.85 20.53
N TRP A 171 -14.39 -8.09 20.07
CA TRP A 171 -15.76 -8.53 19.78
C TRP A 171 -15.90 -10.06 19.76
N GLN A 172 -16.71 -10.62 20.67
CA GLN A 172 -17.14 -12.02 20.65
C GLN A 172 -18.67 -12.05 20.59
N PRO A 173 -19.29 -12.72 19.60
CA PRO A 173 -20.74 -12.87 19.61
C PRO A 173 -21.16 -13.86 20.70
N ILE A 174 -22.16 -13.47 21.50
CA ILE A 174 -22.88 -14.41 22.36
C ILE A 174 -23.78 -15.25 21.44
N ILE A 175 -23.34 -16.46 21.09
CA ILE A 175 -24.15 -17.41 20.31
C ILE A 175 -25.23 -17.94 21.25
N SER A 176 -26.35 -17.21 21.37
CA SER A 176 -27.51 -17.68 22.12
C SER A 176 -28.26 -18.71 21.28
N PRO A 177 -28.60 -19.89 21.81
CA PRO A 177 -29.54 -20.77 21.14
C PRO A 177 -30.87 -20.02 21.02
N VAL A 178 -31.34 -19.80 19.78
CA VAL A 178 -32.65 -19.22 19.51
C VAL A 178 -33.68 -20.10 20.22
N ASN A 179 -34.60 -19.59 21.03
CA ASN A 179 -35.64 -20.45 21.63
C ASN A 179 -36.60 -20.95 20.56
#